data_AF-A0A381YS59-F1
#
_entry.id   AF-A0A381YS59-F1
#
_cell.length_a   1.000
_cell.length_b   1.000
_cell.length_c   1.000
_cell.angle_alpha   90.00
_cell.angle_beta   90.00
_cell.angle_gamma   90.00
#
_symmetry.space_group_name_H-M   'P 1'
#
loop_
_entity.id
_entity.type
_entity.pdbx_description
1 polymer ?
#
loop_
_entity_poly.entity_id
_entity_poly.type
_entity_poly.pdbx_seq_one_letter_code
_entity_poly.pdbx_strand_id
1 'polypeptide(L)'
;MLSSFLYIFMLIVLSGLSFGIINTMLMAILERKKEIGMLMSIGMTKIYIFLMICFETIFLSLVAIPFGLLITYITIDYFSVSGIDLSVVGSGLENFGVGTILYLKLPAEYYLNLSLLVILISSISSIFPAIRALKINPAEATKSI
;
A
#
# COMPACT_ATOMS: atom_id res chain seq x y z
N MET A 1 -3.99 -24.68 -11.04
CA MET A 1 -5.25 -23.90 -11.05
C MET A 1 -5.39 -23.02 -9.81
N LEU A 2 -5.29 -23.58 -8.60
CA LEU A 2 -5.36 -22.80 -7.34
C LEU A 2 -4.28 -21.70 -7.24
N SER A 3 -3.02 -22.00 -7.60
CA SER A 3 -1.94 -21.00 -7.58
C SER A 3 -2.20 -19.83 -8.52
N SER A 4 -2.76 -20.08 -9.71
CA SER A 4 -3.14 -19.04 -10.68
C SER A 4 -4.22 -18.12 -10.12
N PHE A 5 -5.21 -18.68 -9.41
CA PHE A 5 -6.24 -17.90 -8.73
C PHE A 5 -5.66 -16.99 -7.64
N LEU A 6 -4.73 -17.52 -6.82
CA LEU A 6 -4.05 -16.74 -5.78
C LEU A 6 -3.23 -15.58 -6.36
N TYR A 7 -2.54 -15.77 -7.49
CA TYR A 7 -1.81 -14.69 -8.15
C TYR A 7 -2.74 -13.60 -8.69
N ILE A 8 -3.90 -13.96 -9.27
CA ILE A 8 -4.90 -12.98 -9.72
C ILE A 8 -5.44 -12.19 -8.53
N PHE A 9 -5.76 -12.88 -7.43
CA PHE A 9 -6.25 -12.24 -6.22
C PHE A 9 -5.22 -11.27 -5.63
N MET A 10 -3.94 -11.69 -5.57
CA MET A 10 -2.84 -10.82 -5.16
C MET A 10 -2.76 -9.57 -6.04
N LEU A 11 -2.84 -9.71 -7.37
CA LEU A 11 -2.80 -8.59 -8.29
C LEU A 11 -3.93 -7.60 -8.03
N ILE A 12 -5.16 -8.08 -7.78
CA ILE A 12 -6.30 -7.22 -7.46
C ILE A 12 -6.04 -6.45 -6.15
N VAL A 13 -5.61 -7.13 -5.10
CA VAL A 13 -5.32 -6.48 -3.80
C VAL A 13 -4.22 -5.43 -3.93
N LEU A 14 -3.13 -5.75 -4.64
CA LEU A 14 -2.02 -4.82 -4.85
C LEU A 14 -2.41 -3.60 -5.70
N SER A 15 -3.28 -3.80 -6.69
CA SER A 15 -3.83 -2.70 -7.48
C SER A 15 -4.67 -1.76 -6.62
N GLY A 16 -5.55 -2.31 -5.77
CA GLY A 16 -6.35 -1.52 -4.82
C GLY A 16 -5.48 -0.74 -3.82
N LEU A 17 -4.43 -1.37 -3.31
CA LEU A 17 -3.43 -0.72 -2.45
C LEU A 17 -2.74 0.45 -3.16
N SER A 18 -2.33 0.27 -4.42
CA SER A 18 -1.73 1.33 -5.23
C SER A 18 -2.67 2.53 -5.39
N PHE A 19 -3.94 2.29 -5.74
CA PHE A 19 -4.95 3.35 -5.85
C PHE A 19 -5.18 4.08 -4.53
N GLY A 20 -5.21 3.35 -3.41
CA GLY A 20 -5.33 3.94 -2.07
C GLY A 20 -4.19 4.92 -1.80
N ILE A 21 -2.95 4.49 -2.02
CA ILE A 21 -1.75 5.33 -1.82
C ILE A 21 -1.79 6.56 -2.72
N ILE A 22 -2.13 6.39 -4.00
CA ILE A 22 -2.23 7.50 -4.95
C ILE A 22 -3.24 8.54 -4.45
N ASN A 23 -4.43 8.10 -4.02
CA ASN A 23 -5.47 9.01 -3.58
C ASN A 23 -5.07 9.78 -2.32
N THR A 24 -4.50 9.10 -1.33
CA THR A 24 -4.02 9.73 -0.09
C THR A 24 -2.90 10.73 -0.37
N MET A 25 -1.92 10.36 -1.20
CA MET A 25 -0.81 11.25 -1.54
C MET A 25 -1.25 12.46 -2.35
N LEU A 26 -2.18 12.28 -3.31
CA LEU A 26 -2.75 13.40 -4.03
C LEU A 26 -3.45 14.38 -3.09
N MET A 27 -4.23 13.87 -2.13
CA MET A 27 -4.92 14.72 -1.16
C MET A 27 -3.91 15.51 -0.31
N ALA A 28 -2.89 14.85 0.24
CA ALA A 28 -1.84 15.50 1.02
C ALA A 28 -1.11 16.61 0.24
N ILE A 29 -0.82 16.38 -1.05
CA ILE A 29 -0.20 17.38 -1.94
C ILE A 29 -1.14 18.57 -2.18
N LEU A 30 -2.45 18.33 -2.35
CA LEU A 30 -3.44 19.38 -2.58
C LEU A 30 -3.61 20.28 -1.36
N GLU A 31 -3.63 19.71 -0.16
CA GLU A 31 -3.65 20.46 1.11
C GLU A 31 -2.40 21.34 1.26
N ARG A 32 -1.24 20.82 0.87
CA ARG A 32 0.06 21.51 0.95
C ARG A 32 0.44 22.27 -0.32
N LYS A 33 -0.51 22.51 -1.24
CA LYS A 33 -0.26 23.16 -2.54
C LYS A 33 0.42 24.53 -2.41
N LYS A 34 0.05 25.31 -1.37
CA LYS A 34 0.63 26.63 -1.09
C LYS A 34 2.11 26.56 -0.68
N GLU A 35 2.47 25.60 0.18
CA GLU A 35 3.86 25.38 0.61
C GLU A 35 4.74 25.00 -0.58
N ILE A 36 4.28 24.07 -1.42
CA ILE A 36 5.00 23.63 -2.61
C ILE A 36 5.17 24.80 -3.60
N GLY A 37 4.13 25.62 -3.78
CA GLY A 37 4.19 26.84 -4.59
C GLY A 37 5.19 27.88 -4.08
N MET A 38 5.29 28.04 -2.76
CA MET A 38 6.26 28.94 -2.11
C MET A 38 7.69 28.43 -2.31
N LEU A 39 7.93 27.13 -2.11
CA LEU A 39 9.24 26.51 -2.32
C LEU A 39 9.72 26.68 -3.78
N MET A 40 8.83 26.49 -4.76
CA MET A 40 9.14 26.76 -6.17
C MET A 40 9.47 28.23 -6.43
N SER A 41 8.81 29.16 -5.73
CA SER A 41 9.03 30.60 -5.89
C SER A 41 10.38 31.07 -5.32
N ILE A 42 10.91 30.37 -4.32
CA ILE A 42 12.23 30.62 -3.72
C ILE A 42 13.36 29.95 -4.54
N GLY A 43 13.02 29.19 -5.59
CA GLY A 43 13.99 28.60 -6.52
C GLY A 43 14.23 27.10 -6.37
N MET A 44 13.40 26.39 -5.58
CA MET A 44 13.49 24.93 -5.49
C MET A 44 13.15 24.30 -6.85
N THR A 45 14.05 23.45 -7.36
CA THR A 45 13.81 22.76 -8.65
C THR A 45 12.72 21.70 -8.51
N LYS A 46 12.03 21.44 -9.62
CA LYS A 46 11.01 20.39 -9.71
C LYS A 46 11.53 19.01 -9.30
N ILE A 47 12.82 18.72 -9.53
CA ILE A 47 13.45 17.46 -9.13
C ILE A 47 13.51 17.31 -7.61
N TYR A 48 13.81 18.38 -6.87
CA TYR A 48 13.89 18.31 -5.42
C TYR A 48 12.50 18.10 -4.80
N ILE A 49 11.46 18.70 -5.38
CA ILE A 49 10.07 18.48 -4.94
C ILE A 49 9.64 17.04 -5.19
N PHE A 50 9.97 16.50 -6.38
CA PHE A 50 9.71 15.10 -6.70
C PHE A 50 10.40 14.16 -5.71
N LEU A 51 11.70 14.37 -5.45
CA LEU A 51 12.45 13.55 -4.49
C LEU A 51 11.88 13.67 -3.08
N MET A 52 11.50 14.87 -2.64
CA MET A 52 10.89 15.09 -1.33
C MET A 52 9.63 14.23 -1.14
N ILE A 53 8.72 14.23 -2.11
CA ILE A 53 7.46 13.45 -2.05
C ILE A 53 7.75 11.95 -2.09
N CYS A 54 8.72 11.51 -2.90
CA CYS A 54 9.15 10.11 -2.93
C CYS A 54 9.73 9.68 -1.57
N PHE A 55 10.57 10.51 -0.95
CA PHE A 55 11.10 10.24 0.39
C PHE A 55 10.00 10.19 1.44
N GLU A 56 9.04 11.11 1.42
CA GLU A 56 7.89 11.11 2.33
C GLU A 56 7.11 9.78 2.25
N THR A 57 6.90 9.28 1.04
CA THR A 57 6.26 7.96 0.83
C THR A 57 7.08 6.81 1.38
N ILE A 58 8.39 6.80 1.14
CA ILE A 58 9.28 5.75 1.63
C ILE A 58 9.31 5.75 3.16
N PHE A 59 9.41 6.92 3.79
CA PHE A 59 9.36 7.06 5.24
C PHE A 59 8.05 6.56 5.82
N LEU A 60 6.92 6.95 5.23
CA LEU A 60 5.60 6.45 5.64
C LEU A 60 5.51 4.93 5.53
N SER A 61 6.06 4.35 4.46
CA SER A 61 6.05 2.90 4.25
C SER A 61 6.93 2.17 5.26
N LEU A 62 8.12 2.70 5.55
CA LEU A 62 9.04 2.14 6.54
C LEU A 62 8.43 2.14 7.95
N VAL A 63 7.61 3.13 8.28
CA VAL A 63 6.89 3.17 9.56
C VAL A 63 5.70 2.21 9.53
N ALA A 64 4.92 2.17 8.44
CA ALA A 64 3.71 1.36 8.35
C ALA A 64 3.99 -0.16 8.33
N ILE A 65 5.07 -0.60 7.70
CA ILE A 65 5.38 -2.03 7.51
C ILE A 65 5.56 -2.78 8.84
N PRO A 66 6.35 -2.31 9.82
CA PRO A 66 6.45 -2.95 11.13
C PRO A 66 5.09 -3.16 11.80
N PHE A 67 4.20 -2.16 11.76
CA PHE A 67 2.85 -2.28 12.32
C PHE A 67 2.01 -3.30 11.55
N GLY A 68 2.07 -3.26 10.22
CA GLY A 68 1.37 -4.23 9.37
C GLY A 68 1.83 -5.67 9.61
N LEU A 69 3.15 -5.88 9.74
CA LEU A 69 3.74 -7.18 10.03
C LEU A 69 3.34 -7.68 11.43
N LEU A 70 3.34 -6.79 12.43
CA LEU A 70 2.93 -7.13 13.80
C LEU A 70 1.47 -7.58 13.85
N ILE A 71 0.56 -6.83 13.22
CA ILE A 71 -0.87 -7.19 13.13
C ILE A 71 -1.03 -8.52 12.38
N THR A 72 -0.30 -8.70 11.28
CA THR A 72 -0.33 -9.93 10.48
C THR A 72 0.15 -11.13 11.29
N TYR A 73 1.24 -10.98 12.04
CA TYR A 73 1.78 -12.04 12.90
C TYR A 73 0.80 -12.45 13.99
N ILE A 74 0.23 -11.49 14.73
CA ILE A 74 -0.76 -11.76 15.79
C ILE A 74 -1.99 -12.47 15.22
N THR A 75 -2.48 -11.99 14.07
CA THR A 75 -3.66 -12.57 13.41
C THR A 75 -3.38 -14.01 12.99
N ILE A 76 -2.26 -14.26 12.33
CA ILE A 76 -1.90 -15.60 11.86
C ILE A 76 -1.69 -16.55 13.05
N ASP A 77 -1.01 -16.12 14.11
CA ASP A 77 -0.79 -16.94 15.31
C ASP A 77 -2.11 -17.36 15.96
N TYR A 78 -3.04 -16.41 16.15
CA TYR A 78 -4.36 -16.65 16.72
C TYR A 78 -5.18 -17.67 15.89
N PHE A 79 -5.20 -17.50 14.57
CA PHE A 79 -5.92 -18.38 13.65
C PHE A 79 -5.18 -19.69 13.32
N SER A 80 -3.89 -19.78 13.63
CA SER A 80 -3.13 -21.03 13.51
C SER A 80 -3.57 -22.05 14.56
N VAL A 81 -3.97 -21.59 15.74
CA VAL A 81 -4.44 -22.43 16.85
C VAL A 81 -5.95 -22.66 16.77
N SER A 82 -6.73 -21.58 16.58
CA SER A 82 -8.20 -21.66 16.63
C SER A 82 -8.80 -22.29 15.37
N GLY A 83 -8.08 -22.22 14.24
CA GLY A 83 -8.61 -22.57 12.93
C GLY A 83 -9.74 -21.62 12.49
N ILE A 84 -9.92 -21.47 11.18
CA ILE A 84 -11.09 -20.78 10.64
C ILE A 84 -12.12 -21.84 10.30
N ASP A 85 -13.25 -21.81 11.00
CA ASP A 85 -14.36 -22.71 10.75
C ASP A 85 -15.12 -22.27 9.49
N LEU A 86 -14.98 -23.04 8.42
CA LEU A 86 -15.66 -22.83 7.15
C LEU A 86 -16.96 -23.63 7.04
N SER A 87 -17.60 -24.01 8.16
CA SER A 87 -18.85 -24.80 8.17
C SER A 87 -19.97 -24.23 7.29
N VAL A 88 -20.00 -22.90 7.10
CA VAL A 88 -20.97 -22.22 6.22
C VAL A 88 -20.81 -22.62 4.73
N VAL A 89 -19.61 -23.03 4.31
CA VAL A 89 -19.28 -23.50 2.96
C VAL A 89 -18.95 -25.00 2.96
N GLY A 90 -19.17 -25.68 4.09
CA GLY A 90 -18.78 -27.07 4.33
C GLY A 90 -19.34 -28.06 3.32
N SER A 91 -20.59 -27.86 2.88
CA SER A 91 -21.22 -28.71 1.85
C SER A 91 -20.54 -28.62 0.48
N GLY A 92 -19.91 -27.49 0.15
CA GLY A 92 -19.10 -27.34 -1.05
C GLY A 92 -17.70 -27.94 -0.88
N LEU A 93 -17.11 -27.86 0.33
CA LEU A 93 -15.75 -28.31 0.64
C LEU A 93 -15.64 -29.82 0.86
N GLU A 94 -16.67 -30.47 1.41
CA GLU A 94 -16.74 -31.93 1.54
C GLU A 94 -16.67 -32.65 0.19
N ASN A 95 -17.23 -32.06 -0.87
CA ASN A 95 -17.14 -32.56 -2.24
C ASN A 95 -15.69 -32.54 -2.79
N PHE A 96 -14.79 -31.76 -2.19
CA PHE A 96 -13.36 -31.72 -2.51
C PHE A 96 -12.50 -32.52 -1.52
N GLY A 97 -13.11 -33.20 -0.53
CA GLY A 97 -12.40 -34.00 0.47
C GLY A 97 -11.52 -33.19 1.42
N VAL A 98 -11.77 -31.88 1.53
CA VAL A 98 -11.00 -30.97 2.41
C VAL A 98 -11.78 -30.76 3.70
N GLY A 99 -11.13 -30.95 4.85
CA GLY A 99 -11.73 -30.72 6.16
C GLY A 99 -12.21 -29.27 6.32
N THR A 100 -13.27 -29.10 7.12
CA THR A 100 -14.00 -27.83 7.31
C THR A 100 -13.22 -26.75 8.05
N ILE A 101 -12.08 -27.10 8.67
CA ILE A 101 -11.27 -26.20 9.49
C ILE A 101 -9.99 -25.83 8.75
N LEU A 102 -9.82 -24.55 8.43
CA LEU A 102 -8.65 -24.02 7.73
C LEU A 102 -7.66 -23.40 8.72
N TYR A 103 -6.46 -23.96 8.79
CA TYR A 103 -5.39 -23.43 9.63
C TYR A 103 -4.50 -22.48 8.83
N LEU A 104 -4.32 -21.26 9.33
CA LEU A 104 -3.40 -20.31 8.71
C LEU A 104 -1.96 -20.68 9.07
N LYS A 105 -1.15 -20.89 8.03
CA LYS A 105 0.30 -21.02 8.15
C LYS A 105 0.97 -20.19 7.07
N LEU A 106 1.85 -19.30 7.48
CA LEU A 106 2.65 -18.47 6.59
C LEU A 106 4.14 -18.72 6.88
N PRO A 107 4.91 -19.28 5.93
CA PRO A 107 6.34 -19.44 6.10
C PRO A 107 7.05 -18.09 6.29
N ALA A 108 8.11 -18.07 7.11
CA ALA A 108 8.86 -16.85 7.45
C ALA A 108 9.35 -16.08 6.21
N GLU A 109 9.70 -16.78 5.13
CA GLU A 109 10.15 -16.21 3.86
C GLU A 109 9.12 -15.26 3.23
N TYR A 110 7.82 -15.54 3.39
CA TYR A 110 6.77 -14.71 2.81
C TYR A 110 6.62 -13.36 3.51
N TYR A 111 6.96 -13.25 4.80
CA TYR A 111 6.91 -11.98 5.51
C TYR A 111 7.89 -10.97 4.91
N LEU A 112 9.12 -11.41 4.63
CA LEU A 112 10.14 -10.57 4.00
C LEU A 112 9.73 -10.22 2.56
N ASN A 113 9.30 -11.20 1.76
CA ASN A 113 8.90 -10.96 0.37
C ASN A 113 7.72 -9.99 0.26
N LEU A 114 6.70 -10.12 1.10
CA LEU A 114 5.55 -9.21 1.11
C LEU A 114 5.95 -7.80 1.54
N SER A 115 6.83 -7.67 2.55
CA SER A 115 7.31 -6.36 2.98
C SER A 115 8.06 -5.62 1.86
N LEU A 116 8.96 -6.31 1.16
CA LEU A 116 9.68 -5.75 0.01
C LEU A 116 8.72 -5.37 -1.13
N LEU A 117 7.73 -6.23 -1.41
CA LEU A 117 6.73 -5.97 -2.43
C LEU A 117 5.91 -4.71 -2.12
N VAL A 118 5.51 -4.51 -0.87
CA VAL A 118 4.77 -3.32 -0.43
C VAL A 118 5.62 -2.06 -0.54
N ILE A 119 6.92 -2.11 -0.18
CA ILE A 119 7.84 -0.97 -0.39
C ILE A 119 7.95 -0.61 -1.87
N LEU A 120 8.11 -1.62 -2.73
CA LEU A 120 8.23 -1.40 -4.17
C LEU A 120 6.95 -0.77 -4.73
N ILE A 121 5.78 -1.32 -4.38
CA ILE A 121 4.50 -0.85 -4.91
C ILE A 121 4.15 0.53 -4.39
N SER A 122 4.39 0.82 -3.11
CA SER A 122 4.20 2.15 -2.55
C SER A 122 5.11 3.19 -3.23
N SER A 123 6.39 2.87 -3.41
CA SER A 123 7.35 3.74 -4.10
C SER A 123 7.00 3.96 -5.58
N ILE A 124 6.50 2.94 -6.29
CA ILE A 124 6.04 3.08 -7.68
C ILE A 124 4.77 3.93 -7.72
N SER A 125 3.85 3.69 -6.79
CA SER A 125 2.56 4.39 -6.72
C SER A 125 2.73 5.87 -6.44
N SER A 126 3.75 6.28 -5.66
CA SER A 126 4.02 7.69 -5.38
C SER A 126 4.59 8.48 -6.56
N ILE A 127 5.08 7.81 -7.61
CA ILE A 127 5.62 8.50 -8.80
C ILE A 127 4.51 9.32 -9.48
N PHE A 128 3.31 8.76 -9.61
CA PHE A 128 2.18 9.45 -10.22
C PHE A 128 1.78 10.76 -9.49
N PRO A 129 1.49 10.76 -8.17
CA PRO A 129 1.21 11.99 -7.43
C PRO A 129 2.40 12.95 -7.40
N ALA A 130 3.63 12.45 -7.29
CA ALA A 130 4.83 13.29 -7.31
C ALA A 130 4.97 14.06 -8.63
N ILE A 131 4.75 13.42 -9.78
CA ILE A 131 4.73 14.09 -11.09
C ILE A 131 3.60 15.12 -11.15
N ARG A 132 2.44 14.80 -10.57
CA ARG A 132 1.29 15.70 -10.58
C ARG A 132 1.53 16.96 -9.74
N ALA A 133 2.30 16.87 -8.65
CA ALA A 133 2.74 18.03 -7.88
C ALA A 133 3.56 19.03 -8.70
N LEU A 134 4.36 18.56 -9.67
CA LEU A 134 5.21 19.42 -10.50
C LEU A 134 4.43 20.29 -11.51
N LYS A 135 3.13 20.00 -11.69
CA LYS A 135 2.22 20.78 -12.54
C LYS A 135 1.54 21.92 -11.80
N ILE A 136 1.80 22.09 -10.50
CA ILE A 136 1.27 23.22 -9.73
C ILE A 136 1.94 24.51 -10.21
N ASN A 137 1.14 25.47 -10.67
CA ASN A 137 1.63 26.80 -11.05
C ASN A 137 1.92 27.64 -9.78
N PRO A 138 3.16 28.10 -9.55
CA PRO A 138 3.51 28.86 -8.36
C PRO A 138 2.75 30.18 -8.25
N ALA A 139 2.47 30.83 -9.38
CA ALA A 139 1.71 32.09 -9.43
C ALA A 139 0.22 31.94 -9.07
N GLU A 140 -0.38 30.77 -9.29
CA GLU A 140 -1.77 30.48 -8.89
C GLU A 140 -1.85 30.02 -7.44
N ALA A 141 -0.83 29.30 -6.96
CA ALA A 141 -0.77 28.83 -5.58
C ALA A 141 -0.79 29.99 -4.58
N THR A 142 -0.11 31.10 -4.88
CA THR A 142 -0.01 32.28 -4.01
C THR A 142 -1.17 33.27 -4.13
N LYS A 143 -1.98 33.19 -5.20
CA LYS A 143 -3.13 34.10 -5.45
C LYS A 143 -4.46 33.65 -4.84
N SER A 144 -4.56 32.43 -4.31
CA SER A 144 -5.76 31.96 -3.61
C SER A 144 -5.87 32.59 -2.22
N ILE A 145 -6.37 33.83 -2.19
CA ILE A 145 -6.84 34.57 -1.01
C ILE A 145 -8.36 34.53 -1.03
#